data_AF-A0A9C7UZG7-F1
#
_entry.id   AF-A0A9C7UZG7-F1
#
_cell.length_a   1.000
_cell.length_b   1.000
_cell.length_c   1.000
_cell.angle_alpha   90.00
_cell.angle_beta   90.00
_cell.angle_gamma   90.00
#
_symmetry.space_group_name_H-M   'P 1'
#
loop_
_entity.id
_entity.type
_entity.pdbx_description
1 polymer ?
#
loop_
_entity_poly.entity_id
_entity_poly.type
_entity_poly.pdbx_seq_one_letter_code
_entity_poly.pdbx_strand_id
1 'polypeptide(L)'
;SYENQTKKAVTNEFITEAMTEWLKHQLEVYFLENPDEAVKIGTQVLINKRSRENADKVRQSTLQKLTGTIDLTNRIDKFVDCRSKDVSRREVYIVEGDSALGSVKLARDAEFQAVIPVRGKILNCLKASYDKIFKSEIITNLIKVLGCGVEVKTKANRQLSTFNLDNLRWNKIVICTDADEDGFQIRTLILTMIQELCPTLIEKGYVYIAESPLYEITTKERTYFAYTEPEKTKILGMIGDAKYTIQRSKGLGENDPDMMSLTTMNPETRRLIKVNPTDVEATREMFDVLLGNDLEGRKRFIRENGSRYLAAADIS
;
A
#
# COMPACT_ATOMS: atom_id res chain seq x y z
N SER A 1 -41.36 -2.25 -48.54
CA SER A 1 -40.54 -3.45 -48.33
C SER A 1 -40.56 -3.80 -46.87
N TYR A 2 -40.83 -5.07 -46.56
CA TYR A 2 -40.75 -5.58 -45.19
C TYR A 2 -39.39 -6.25 -45.00
N GLU A 3 -38.84 -6.17 -43.79
CA GLU A 3 -37.52 -6.71 -43.48
C GLU A 3 -37.48 -8.24 -43.65
N ASN A 4 -38.51 -8.92 -43.16
CA ASN A 4 -38.59 -10.39 -43.11
C ASN A 4 -39.95 -10.89 -43.61
N GLN A 5 -40.03 -12.17 -43.99
CA GLN A 5 -41.25 -12.83 -44.48
C GLN A 5 -42.43 -12.76 -43.47
N THR A 6 -42.12 -12.66 -42.17
CA THR A 6 -43.10 -12.47 -41.10
C THR A 6 -43.65 -11.03 -40.99
N LYS A 7 -43.21 -10.11 -41.85
CA LYS A 7 -43.67 -8.70 -41.96
C LYS A 7 -43.69 -7.91 -40.64
N LYS A 8 -42.74 -8.17 -39.74
CA LYS A 8 -42.68 -7.54 -38.41
C LYS A 8 -42.18 -6.09 -38.42
N ALA A 9 -41.37 -5.72 -39.41
CA ALA A 9 -40.81 -4.38 -39.54
C ALA A 9 -40.87 -3.91 -40.99
N VAL A 10 -41.18 -2.62 -41.17
CA VAL A 10 -41.17 -1.92 -42.46
C VAL A 10 -39.85 -1.19 -42.59
N THR A 11 -39.10 -1.44 -43.66
CA THR A 11 -37.79 -0.83 -43.93
C THR A 11 -37.83 0.21 -45.04
N ASN A 12 -39.03 0.62 -45.46
CA ASN A 12 -39.20 1.61 -46.50
C ASN A 12 -38.94 3.02 -45.95
N GLU A 13 -37.87 3.63 -46.44
CA GLU A 13 -37.42 4.97 -46.06
C GLU A 13 -38.44 6.06 -46.41
N PHE A 14 -39.01 6.02 -47.61
CA PHE A 14 -40.06 6.96 -48.05
C PHE A 14 -41.27 6.95 -47.13
N ILE A 15 -41.72 5.76 -46.68
CA ILE A 15 -42.84 5.66 -45.73
C ILE A 15 -42.45 6.29 -44.38
N THR A 16 -41.22 6.05 -43.92
CA THR A 16 -40.73 6.63 -42.66
C THR A 16 -40.69 8.16 -42.74
N GLU A 17 -40.16 8.71 -43.82
CA GLU A 17 -40.09 10.16 -44.05
C GLU A 17 -41.48 10.79 -44.10
N ALA A 18 -42.37 10.26 -44.95
CA ALA A 18 -43.73 10.77 -45.12
C ALA A 18 -44.53 10.70 -43.81
N MET A 19 -44.44 9.58 -43.07
CA MET A 19 -45.12 9.44 -41.78
C MET A 19 -44.55 10.38 -40.72
N THR A 20 -43.23 10.57 -40.69
CA THR A 20 -42.57 11.47 -39.74
C THR A 20 -42.97 12.92 -40.00
N GLU A 21 -42.99 13.35 -41.26
CA GLU A 21 -43.43 14.70 -41.65
C GLU A 21 -44.90 14.92 -41.29
N TRP A 22 -45.77 13.97 -41.63
CA TRP A 22 -47.19 14.03 -41.28
C TRP A 22 -47.41 14.12 -39.76
N LEU A 23 -46.75 13.26 -38.98
CA LEU A 23 -46.84 13.26 -37.51
C LEU A 23 -46.35 14.58 -36.91
N LYS A 24 -45.23 15.13 -37.41
CA LYS A 24 -44.71 16.42 -36.95
C LYS A 24 -45.73 17.53 -37.16
N HIS A 25 -46.32 17.61 -38.35
CA HIS A 25 -47.31 18.63 -38.66
C HIS A 25 -48.56 18.51 -37.78
N GLN A 26 -49.08 17.28 -37.59
CA GLN A 26 -50.24 17.07 -36.71
C GLN A 26 -49.95 17.42 -35.25
N LEU A 27 -48.75 17.07 -34.76
CA LEU A 27 -48.33 17.42 -33.40
C LEU A 27 -48.15 18.93 -33.22
N GLU A 28 -47.62 19.63 -34.23
CA GLU A 28 -47.48 21.08 -34.22
C GLU A 28 -48.85 21.76 -34.10
N VAL A 29 -49.81 21.38 -34.95
CA VAL A 29 -51.18 21.90 -34.88
C VAL A 29 -51.81 21.60 -33.53
N TYR A 30 -51.71 20.35 -33.04
CA TYR A 30 -52.28 19.96 -31.75
C TYR A 30 -51.70 20.75 -30.58
N PHE A 31 -50.38 20.96 -30.54
CA PHE A 31 -49.73 21.72 -29.46
C PHE A 31 -50.02 23.22 -29.53
N LEU A 32 -50.25 23.78 -30.73
CA LEU A 32 -50.69 25.17 -30.88
C LEU A 32 -52.12 25.36 -30.38
N GLU A 33 -53.02 24.41 -30.64
CA GLU A 33 -54.41 24.46 -30.20
C GLU A 33 -54.56 24.13 -28.70
N ASN A 34 -53.67 23.33 -28.12
CA ASN A 34 -53.75 22.83 -26.73
C ASN A 34 -52.48 23.15 -25.93
N PRO A 35 -52.21 24.43 -25.60
CA PRO A 35 -50.97 24.85 -24.96
C PRO A 35 -50.76 24.24 -23.57
N ASP A 36 -51.82 24.06 -22.77
CA ASP A 36 -51.70 23.49 -21.42
C ASP A 36 -51.28 22.01 -21.44
N GLU A 37 -51.80 21.23 -22.39
CA GLU A 37 -51.42 19.83 -22.58
C GLU A 37 -50.00 19.70 -23.14
N ALA A 38 -49.60 20.61 -24.04
CA ALA A 38 -48.23 20.68 -24.53
C ALA A 38 -47.21 20.89 -23.38
N VAL A 39 -47.52 21.78 -22.44
CA VAL A 39 -46.68 22.02 -21.25
C VAL A 39 -46.61 20.77 -20.37
N LYS A 40 -47.74 20.09 -20.11
CA LYS A 40 -47.75 18.84 -19.31
C LYS A 40 -46.90 17.74 -19.95
N ILE A 41 -47.08 17.50 -21.25
CA ILE A 41 -46.32 16.48 -22.00
C ILE A 41 -44.83 16.83 -22.00
N GLY A 42 -44.49 18.08 -22.32
CA GLY A 42 -43.10 18.56 -22.31
C GLY A 42 -42.44 18.40 -20.93
N THR A 43 -43.17 18.72 -19.86
CA THR A 43 -42.70 18.54 -18.48
C THR A 43 -42.40 17.06 -18.18
N GLN A 44 -43.30 16.15 -18.56
CA GLN A 44 -43.09 14.72 -18.35
C GLN A 44 -41.89 14.18 -19.13
N VAL A 45 -41.69 14.64 -20.37
CA VAL A 45 -40.51 14.30 -21.20
C VAL A 45 -39.22 14.78 -20.54
N LEU A 46 -39.19 16.00 -19.99
CA LEU A 46 -38.02 16.53 -19.28
C LEU A 46 -37.71 15.77 -18.00
N ILE A 47 -38.72 15.35 -17.24
CA ILE A 47 -38.55 14.50 -16.05
C ILE A 47 -37.92 13.16 -16.45
N ASN A 48 -38.46 12.51 -17.48
CA ASN A 48 -37.94 11.24 -17.99
C ASN A 48 -36.51 11.37 -18.54
N LYS A 49 -36.20 12.47 -19.24
CA LYS A 49 -34.85 12.80 -19.71
C LYS A 49 -33.87 12.91 -18.54
N ARG A 50 -34.19 13.74 -17.53
CA ARG A 50 -33.34 13.90 -16.34
C ARG A 50 -33.11 12.58 -15.60
N SER A 51 -34.15 11.73 -15.50
CA SER A 51 -34.03 10.40 -14.90
C SER A 51 -33.01 9.51 -15.64
N ARG A 52 -33.08 9.47 -16.99
CA ARG A 52 -32.12 8.73 -17.82
C ARG A 52 -30.69 9.29 -17.72
N GLU A 53 -30.54 10.60 -17.81
CA GLU A 53 -29.23 11.26 -17.67
C GLU A 53 -28.60 11.00 -16.29
N ASN A 54 -29.42 11.00 -15.23
CA ASN A 54 -28.95 10.67 -13.89
C ASN A 54 -28.54 9.20 -13.77
N ALA A 55 -29.31 8.27 -14.35
CA ALA A 55 -28.94 6.84 -14.38
C ALA A 55 -27.62 6.62 -15.13
N ASP A 56 -27.41 7.29 -16.27
CA ASP A 56 -26.17 7.22 -17.04
C ASP A 56 -25.00 7.87 -16.30
N LYS A 57 -25.20 9.01 -15.64
CA LYS A 57 -24.19 9.64 -14.77
C LYS A 57 -23.81 8.72 -13.60
N VAL A 58 -24.78 8.07 -12.96
CA VAL A 58 -24.53 7.11 -11.89
C VAL A 58 -23.74 5.91 -12.42
N ARG A 59 -24.12 5.36 -13.57
CA ARG A 59 -23.40 4.25 -14.21
C ARG A 59 -21.97 4.63 -14.58
N GLN A 60 -21.76 5.79 -15.19
CA GLN A 60 -20.42 6.30 -15.52
C GLN A 60 -19.60 6.59 -14.27
N SER A 61 -20.18 7.19 -13.23
CA SER A 61 -19.47 7.43 -11.97
C SER A 61 -19.08 6.14 -11.26
N THR A 62 -19.89 5.07 -11.39
CA THR A 62 -19.59 3.75 -10.83
C THR A 62 -18.45 3.09 -11.61
N LEU A 63 -18.48 3.18 -12.94
CA LEU A 63 -17.39 2.71 -13.80
C LEU A 63 -16.09 3.49 -13.55
N GLN A 64 -16.16 4.81 -13.38
CA GLN A 64 -15.01 5.67 -13.02
C GLN A 64 -14.48 5.37 -11.62
N LYS A 65 -15.33 5.03 -10.65
CA LYS A 65 -14.90 4.61 -9.30
C LYS A 65 -14.16 3.26 -9.33
N LEU A 66 -14.59 2.34 -10.19
CA LEU A 66 -13.95 1.03 -10.39
C LEU A 66 -12.59 1.15 -11.10
N THR A 67 -12.43 2.06 -12.06
CA THR A 67 -11.12 2.35 -12.69
C THR A 67 -10.22 3.25 -11.84
N GLY A 68 -10.79 4.16 -11.05
CA GLY A 68 -10.03 5.12 -10.22
C GLY A 68 -9.32 4.50 -9.02
N THR A 69 -9.79 3.37 -8.50
CA THR A 69 -9.14 2.67 -7.37
C THR A 69 -7.82 2.02 -7.76
N ILE A 70 -7.63 1.70 -9.04
CA ILE A 70 -6.41 1.13 -9.61
C ILE A 70 -5.38 2.26 -9.93
N ASP A 71 -5.85 3.46 -10.31
CA ASP A 71 -5.00 4.57 -10.77
C ASP A 71 -4.42 5.44 -9.63
N LEU A 72 -5.07 5.46 -8.45
CA LEU A 72 -4.61 6.27 -7.30
C LEU A 72 -3.28 5.81 -6.69
N THR A 73 -2.97 4.51 -6.75
CA THR A 73 -1.68 3.97 -6.27
C THR A 73 -0.54 4.16 -7.26
N ASN A 74 -0.82 4.18 -8.57
CA ASN A 74 0.20 4.45 -9.60
C ASN A 74 0.68 5.91 -9.61
N ARG A 75 -0.03 6.82 -8.91
CA ARG A 75 0.36 8.22 -8.72
C ARG A 75 1.30 8.44 -7.55
N ILE A 76 1.58 7.41 -6.74
CA ILE A 76 2.47 7.54 -5.59
C ILE A 76 3.91 7.52 -6.11
N ASP A 77 4.66 8.60 -5.85
CA ASP A 77 6.03 8.74 -6.32
C ASP A 77 6.87 7.54 -5.87
N LYS A 78 7.58 6.94 -6.83
CA LYS A 78 8.48 5.79 -6.64
C LYS A 78 7.89 4.52 -6.02
N PHE A 79 6.57 4.41 -5.88
CA PHE A 79 5.94 3.13 -5.60
C PHE A 79 6.10 2.21 -6.81
N VAL A 80 6.58 1.00 -6.59
CA VAL A 80 6.74 -0.02 -7.64
C VAL A 80 5.83 -1.21 -7.32
N ASP A 81 4.70 -1.31 -8.00
CA ASP A 81 3.74 -2.41 -7.80
C ASP A 81 4.29 -3.76 -8.30
N CYS A 82 3.65 -4.85 -7.89
CA CYS A 82 3.83 -6.21 -8.43
C CYS A 82 2.77 -6.53 -9.50
N ARG A 83 3.02 -7.56 -10.32
CA ARG A 83 2.12 -7.94 -11.42
C ARG A 83 0.83 -8.61 -10.95
N SER A 84 0.95 -9.52 -9.99
CA SER A 84 -0.17 -10.29 -9.44
C SER A 84 -1.22 -9.37 -8.82
N LYS A 85 -2.48 -9.74 -8.98
CA LYS A 85 -3.63 -9.13 -8.29
C LYS A 85 -4.19 -10.01 -7.18
N ASP A 86 -3.64 -11.21 -6.99
CA ASP A 86 -4.04 -12.15 -5.94
C ASP A 86 -3.49 -11.71 -4.57
N VAL A 87 -4.37 -11.17 -3.74
CA VAL A 87 -4.04 -10.65 -2.41
C VAL A 87 -3.37 -11.72 -1.53
N SER A 88 -3.72 -13.01 -1.70
CA SER A 88 -3.23 -14.10 -0.83
C SER A 88 -1.71 -14.30 -0.89
N ARG A 89 -1.06 -13.83 -1.95
CA ARG A 89 0.39 -13.97 -2.17
C ARG A 89 1.13 -12.64 -2.28
N ARG A 90 0.42 -11.52 -2.39
CA ARG A 90 1.06 -10.21 -2.57
C ARG A 90 1.76 -9.74 -1.32
N GLU A 91 2.94 -9.17 -1.49
CA GLU A 91 3.75 -8.62 -0.41
C GLU A 91 4.16 -7.19 -0.76
N VAL A 92 4.22 -6.31 0.23
CA VAL A 92 4.77 -4.96 0.04
C VAL A 92 5.98 -4.79 0.96
N TYR A 93 7.10 -4.37 0.37
CA TYR A 93 8.32 -4.03 1.07
C TYR A 93 8.40 -2.52 1.24
N ILE A 94 8.47 -2.06 2.50
CA ILE A 94 8.72 -0.66 2.85
C ILE A 94 10.22 -0.51 3.08
N VAL A 95 10.90 0.25 2.22
CA VAL A 95 12.37 0.34 2.19
C VAL A 95 12.89 1.73 2.56
N GLU A 96 14.08 1.77 3.14
CA GLU A 96 14.74 3.01 3.53
C GLU A 96 15.42 3.70 2.33
N GLY A 97 14.85 4.83 1.91
CA GLY A 97 15.42 5.68 0.88
C GLY A 97 15.39 5.10 -0.54
N ASP A 98 15.92 5.89 -1.47
CA ASP A 98 15.99 5.50 -2.89
C ASP A 98 17.14 4.52 -3.17
N SER A 99 18.15 4.49 -2.31
CA SER A 99 19.28 3.57 -2.43
C SER A 99 18.81 2.13 -2.27
N ALA A 100 18.15 1.81 -1.14
CA ALA A 100 17.59 0.49 -0.91
C ALA A 100 16.50 0.13 -1.94
N LEU A 101 15.72 1.12 -2.42
CA LEU A 101 14.75 0.89 -3.49
C LEU A 101 15.39 0.29 -4.74
N GLY A 102 16.56 0.78 -5.16
CA GLY A 102 17.28 0.27 -6.33
C GLY A 102 17.58 -1.22 -6.20
N SER A 103 18.28 -1.60 -5.13
CA SER A 103 18.72 -2.97 -4.89
C SER A 103 17.54 -3.92 -4.65
N VAL A 104 16.57 -3.52 -3.82
CA VAL A 104 15.37 -4.34 -3.55
C VAL A 104 14.51 -4.50 -4.81
N LYS A 105 14.38 -3.47 -5.64
CA LYS A 105 13.63 -3.56 -6.91
C LYS A 105 14.25 -4.56 -7.88
N LEU A 106 15.58 -4.68 -7.91
CA LEU A 106 16.29 -5.63 -8.75
C LEU A 106 16.22 -7.05 -8.17
N ALA A 107 16.29 -7.19 -6.84
CA ALA A 107 16.31 -8.48 -6.15
C ALA A 107 14.94 -9.17 -6.04
N ARG A 108 13.85 -8.41 -6.02
CA ARG A 108 12.49 -8.91 -5.75
C ARG A 108 11.97 -9.82 -6.86
N ASP A 109 11.04 -10.71 -6.49
CA ASP A 109 10.13 -11.29 -7.46
C ASP A 109 9.00 -10.30 -7.79
N ALA A 110 9.11 -9.64 -8.94
CA ALA A 110 8.14 -8.65 -9.41
C ALA A 110 6.74 -9.23 -9.67
N GLU A 111 6.58 -10.57 -9.67
CA GLU A 111 5.27 -11.19 -9.79
C GLU A 111 4.38 -10.90 -8.57
N PHE A 112 4.92 -10.94 -7.36
CA PHE A 112 4.10 -10.78 -6.14
C PHE A 112 4.66 -9.79 -5.11
N GLN A 113 5.89 -9.29 -5.27
CA GLN A 113 6.51 -8.37 -4.33
C GLN A 113 6.50 -6.94 -4.87
N ALA A 114 5.80 -6.04 -4.18
CA ALA A 114 5.80 -4.60 -4.40
C ALA A 114 6.82 -3.91 -3.49
N VAL A 115 7.26 -2.71 -3.85
CA VAL A 115 8.24 -1.94 -3.05
C VAL A 115 7.81 -0.48 -2.98
N ILE A 116 7.89 0.13 -1.80
CA ILE A 116 7.69 1.55 -1.56
C ILE A 116 8.87 2.12 -0.74
N PRO A 117 9.57 3.15 -1.23
CA PRO A 117 10.57 3.84 -0.43
C PRO A 117 9.93 4.80 0.57
N VAL A 118 10.56 4.96 1.73
CA VAL A 118 10.34 6.07 2.65
C VAL A 118 11.59 6.94 2.67
N ARG A 119 11.45 8.27 2.52
CA ARG A 119 12.59 9.20 2.54
C ARG A 119 12.55 10.08 3.78
N GLY A 120 13.70 10.30 4.39
CA GLY A 120 13.83 11.13 5.59
C GLY A 120 13.18 10.51 6.82
N LYS A 121 13.16 11.27 7.92
CA LYS A 121 12.59 10.78 9.19
C LYS A 121 11.07 10.81 9.12
N ILE A 122 10.46 9.65 9.28
CA ILE A 122 9.00 9.50 9.32
C ILE A 122 8.45 10.32 10.50
N LEU A 123 7.30 10.97 10.29
CA LEU A 123 6.64 11.70 11.34
C LEU A 123 6.24 10.74 12.48
N ASN A 124 6.69 11.03 13.69
CA ASN A 124 6.25 10.31 14.89
C ASN A 124 4.75 10.54 15.11
N CYS A 125 3.94 9.53 14.75
CA CYS A 125 2.48 9.59 14.79
C CYS A 125 1.94 9.61 16.24
N LEU A 126 2.68 9.09 17.21
CA LEU A 126 2.27 9.13 18.63
C LEU A 126 2.25 10.56 19.17
N LYS A 127 3.16 11.43 18.71
CA LYS A 127 3.28 12.82 19.17
C LYS A 127 2.54 13.84 18.32
N ALA A 128 2.15 13.46 17.10
CA ALA A 128 1.60 14.38 16.13
C ALA A 128 0.07 14.42 16.20
N SER A 129 -0.52 15.58 15.97
CA SER A 129 -1.98 15.67 15.76
C SER A 129 -2.37 15.00 14.45
N TYR A 130 -3.58 14.44 14.38
CA TYR A 130 -4.08 13.79 13.16
C TYR A 130 -4.05 14.70 11.92
N ASP A 131 -4.31 16.01 12.07
CA ASP A 131 -4.17 16.98 10.98
C ASP A 131 -2.74 17.03 10.42
N LYS A 132 -1.73 17.00 11.29
CA LYS A 132 -0.32 16.95 10.88
C LYS A 132 0.05 15.60 10.25
N ILE A 133 -0.48 14.51 10.81
CA ILE A 133 -0.28 13.15 10.28
C ILE A 133 -0.80 13.06 8.85
N PHE A 134 -2.03 13.50 8.59
CA PHE A 134 -2.65 13.41 7.27
C PHE A 134 -2.17 14.48 6.27
N LYS A 135 -1.41 15.48 6.73
CA LYS A 135 -0.63 16.37 5.85
C LYS A 135 0.72 15.78 5.46
N SER A 136 1.20 14.74 6.15
CA SER A 136 2.45 14.08 5.81
C SER A 136 2.28 13.24 4.55
N GLU A 137 3.03 13.57 3.51
CA GLU A 137 3.01 12.84 2.24
C GLU A 137 3.46 11.38 2.43
N ILE A 138 4.51 11.14 3.25
CA ILE A 138 5.01 9.78 3.53
C ILE A 138 3.91 8.91 4.14
N ILE A 139 3.23 9.41 5.19
CA ILE A 139 2.18 8.66 5.88
C ILE A 139 0.98 8.44 4.95
N THR A 140 0.53 9.47 4.25
CA THR A 140 -0.62 9.34 3.34
C THR A 140 -0.33 8.41 2.16
N ASN A 141 0.89 8.40 1.64
CA ASN A 141 1.31 7.47 0.59
C ASN A 141 1.34 6.03 1.11
N LEU A 142 1.90 5.78 2.30
CA LEU A 142 1.87 4.45 2.92
C LEU A 142 0.44 3.95 3.12
N ILE A 143 -0.45 4.77 3.68
CA ILE A 143 -1.88 4.40 3.88
C ILE A 143 -2.56 4.06 2.54
N LYS A 144 -2.31 4.86 1.50
CA LYS A 144 -2.86 4.60 0.16
C LYS A 144 -2.32 3.31 -0.44
N VAL A 145 -1.03 3.00 -0.26
CA VAL A 145 -0.43 1.74 -0.71
C VAL A 145 -1.05 0.55 0.04
N LEU A 146 -1.19 0.63 1.36
CA LEU A 146 -1.83 -0.42 2.16
C LEU A 146 -3.28 -0.67 1.72
N GLY A 147 -4.02 0.39 1.43
CA GLY A 147 -5.37 0.33 0.84
C GLY A 147 -6.49 0.02 1.83
N CYS A 148 -6.17 -0.35 3.07
CA CYS A 148 -7.14 -0.68 4.11
C CYS A 148 -7.80 0.54 4.78
N GLY A 149 -7.30 1.77 4.56
CA GLY A 149 -7.78 2.96 5.28
C GLY A 149 -7.21 3.07 6.70
N VAL A 150 -7.81 3.93 7.54
CA VAL A 150 -7.37 4.19 8.93
C VAL A 150 -8.50 3.99 9.93
N GLU A 151 -8.17 3.48 11.12
CA GLU A 151 -9.13 3.13 12.20
C GLU A 151 -9.54 4.34 13.05
N VAL A 152 -8.88 5.47 12.84
CA VAL A 152 -9.12 6.71 13.57
C VAL A 152 -10.49 7.30 13.21
N LYS A 153 -11.27 7.72 14.20
CA LYS A 153 -12.55 8.44 13.98
C LYS A 153 -12.37 9.93 14.25
N THR A 154 -11.87 10.70 13.27
CA THR A 154 -11.76 12.17 13.40
C THR A 154 -12.44 12.89 12.24
N LYS A 155 -12.92 14.12 12.48
CA LYS A 155 -13.49 15.00 11.44
C LYS A 155 -12.47 15.37 10.34
N ALA A 156 -11.17 15.15 10.58
CA ALA A 156 -10.08 15.37 9.64
C ALA A 156 -9.96 14.26 8.56
N ASN A 157 -10.61 13.11 8.75
CA ASN A 157 -10.58 11.98 7.80
C ASN A 157 -11.38 12.17 6.50
N ARG A 158 -11.81 13.39 6.16
CA ARG A 158 -12.69 13.60 4.98
C ARG A 158 -12.11 13.09 3.65
N GLN A 159 -10.78 12.91 3.55
CA GLN A 159 -10.11 12.38 2.36
C GLN A 159 -9.60 10.95 2.48
N LEU A 160 -9.62 10.34 3.67
CA LEU A 160 -9.10 8.98 3.89
C LEU A 160 -10.25 8.02 4.20
N SER A 161 -10.22 6.86 3.56
CA SER A 161 -11.23 5.82 3.77
C SER A 161 -11.22 5.32 5.22
N THR A 162 -12.41 5.06 5.74
CA THR A 162 -12.58 4.32 7.00
C THR A 162 -11.92 2.95 6.87
N PHE A 163 -11.28 2.50 7.96
CA PHE A 163 -10.62 1.20 7.96
C PHE A 163 -11.56 0.06 7.56
N ASN A 164 -11.11 -0.74 6.61
CA ASN A 164 -11.68 -2.03 6.27
C ASN A 164 -10.56 -2.98 5.88
N LEU A 165 -10.42 -4.07 6.62
CA LEU A 165 -9.41 -5.08 6.39
C LEU A 165 -9.59 -5.78 5.02
N ASP A 166 -10.82 -5.92 4.53
CA ASP A 166 -11.10 -6.55 3.23
C ASP A 166 -10.52 -5.75 2.05
N ASN A 167 -10.22 -4.47 2.26
CA ASN A 167 -9.57 -3.61 1.27
C ASN A 167 -8.03 -3.70 1.30
N LEU A 168 -7.45 -4.42 2.27
CA LEU A 168 -6.01 -4.61 2.35
C LEU A 168 -5.51 -5.32 1.09
N ARG A 169 -4.49 -4.74 0.45
CA ARG A 169 -3.98 -5.23 -0.84
C ARG A 169 -2.88 -6.27 -0.73
N TRP A 170 -2.45 -6.59 0.49
CA TRP A 170 -1.21 -7.31 0.79
C TRP A 170 -1.45 -8.43 1.81
N ASN A 171 -0.91 -9.61 1.53
CA ASN A 171 -0.79 -10.70 2.50
C ASN A 171 0.33 -10.45 3.51
N LYS A 172 1.40 -9.73 3.13
CA LYS A 172 2.47 -9.32 4.04
C LYS A 172 2.90 -7.88 3.80
N ILE A 173 3.09 -7.17 4.89
CA ILE A 173 3.70 -5.84 4.95
C ILE A 173 5.08 -6.05 5.58
N VAL A 174 6.13 -5.91 4.79
CA VAL A 174 7.51 -6.21 5.21
C VAL A 174 8.27 -4.89 5.36
N ILE A 175 8.74 -4.59 6.56
CA ILE A 175 9.61 -3.45 6.84
C ILE A 175 11.06 -3.91 6.59
N CYS A 176 11.71 -3.32 5.60
CA CYS A 176 13.04 -3.67 5.15
C CYS A 176 13.95 -2.44 5.25
N THR A 177 14.55 -2.25 6.42
CA THR A 177 15.44 -1.11 6.74
C THR A 177 16.85 -1.60 6.96
N ASP A 178 17.81 -0.68 6.90
CA ASP A 178 19.20 -1.00 7.22
C ASP A 178 19.35 -1.41 8.68
N ALA A 179 20.43 -2.15 8.96
CA ALA A 179 20.79 -2.64 10.29
C ALA A 179 21.69 -1.62 11.01
N ASP A 180 21.30 -0.35 10.97
CA ASP A 180 21.99 0.79 11.55
C ASP A 180 21.03 1.67 12.39
N GLU A 181 21.56 2.74 12.99
CA GLU A 181 20.80 3.60 13.89
C GLU A 181 19.59 4.30 13.24
N ASP A 182 19.74 4.77 12.00
CA ASP A 182 18.67 5.44 11.26
C ASP A 182 17.62 4.44 10.78
N GLY A 183 18.03 3.25 10.32
CA GLY A 183 17.14 2.18 9.94
C GLY A 183 16.32 1.64 11.11
N PHE A 184 16.92 1.47 12.29
CA PHE A 184 16.18 1.11 13.51
C PHE A 184 15.18 2.20 13.92
N GLN A 185 15.54 3.48 13.75
CA GLN A 185 14.62 4.58 14.01
C GLN A 185 13.44 4.59 13.03
N ILE A 186 13.69 4.44 11.72
CA ILE A 186 12.64 4.38 10.69
C ILE A 186 11.72 3.20 10.94
N ARG A 187 12.27 2.02 11.21
CA ARG A 187 11.51 0.82 11.57
C ARG A 187 10.57 1.09 12.74
N THR A 188 11.08 1.70 13.81
CA THR A 188 10.30 2.07 15.00
C THR A 188 9.16 3.04 14.66
N LEU A 189 9.42 4.04 13.81
CA LEU A 189 8.41 5.02 13.40
C LEU A 189 7.33 4.43 12.48
N ILE A 190 7.68 3.48 11.60
CA ILE A 190 6.69 2.74 10.79
C ILE A 190 5.81 1.89 11.69
N LEU A 191 6.39 1.16 12.64
CA LEU A 191 5.63 0.35 13.60
C LEU A 191 4.68 1.23 14.42
N THR A 192 5.14 2.41 14.84
CA THR A 192 4.32 3.40 15.54
C THR A 192 3.16 3.89 14.68
N MET A 193 3.42 4.21 13.40
CA MET A 193 2.36 4.61 12.48
C MET A 193 1.31 3.51 12.34
N ILE A 194 1.72 2.25 12.15
CA ILE A 194 0.78 1.13 12.01
C ILE A 194 -0.02 0.96 13.31
N GLN A 195 0.63 0.98 14.46
CA GLN A 195 -0.03 0.87 15.76
C GLN A 195 -1.05 2.00 16.01
N GLU A 196 -0.74 3.24 15.61
CA GLU A 196 -1.62 4.39 15.83
C GLU A 196 -2.77 4.49 14.81
N LEU A 197 -2.58 4.03 13.58
CA LEU A 197 -3.52 4.27 12.48
C LEU A 197 -4.27 3.02 12.02
N CYS A 198 -3.67 1.85 12.13
CA CYS A 198 -4.23 0.57 11.68
C CYS A 198 -3.71 -0.62 12.53
N PRO A 199 -3.90 -0.59 13.86
CA PRO A 199 -3.39 -1.61 14.78
C PRO A 199 -3.86 -3.03 14.44
N THR A 200 -5.05 -3.17 13.84
CA THR A 200 -5.59 -4.47 13.39
C THR A 200 -4.62 -5.23 12.48
N LEU A 201 -3.75 -4.53 11.72
CA LEU A 201 -2.76 -5.18 10.86
C LEU A 201 -1.70 -5.94 11.66
N ILE A 202 -1.30 -5.42 12.82
CA ILE A 202 -0.40 -6.11 13.75
C ILE A 202 -1.15 -7.25 14.43
N GLU A 203 -2.37 -6.99 14.93
CA GLU A 203 -3.19 -7.99 15.62
C GLU A 203 -3.48 -9.23 14.78
N LYS A 204 -3.78 -9.03 13.49
CA LYS A 204 -4.00 -10.12 12.53
C LYS A 204 -2.70 -10.72 11.97
N GLY A 205 -1.55 -10.13 12.28
CA GLY A 205 -0.25 -10.67 11.91
C GLY A 205 0.14 -10.47 10.45
N TYR A 206 -0.19 -9.32 9.87
CA TYR A 206 0.21 -8.92 8.51
C TYR A 206 1.59 -8.24 8.46
N VAL A 207 2.14 -7.81 9.60
CA VAL A 207 3.36 -7.00 9.67
C VAL A 207 4.59 -7.85 10.00
N TYR A 208 5.65 -7.66 9.22
CA TYR A 208 6.90 -8.39 9.31
C TYR A 208 8.08 -7.43 9.21
N ILE A 209 9.23 -7.82 9.76
CA ILE A 209 10.51 -7.14 9.59
C ILE A 209 11.42 -8.10 8.83
N ALA A 210 12.04 -7.61 7.75
CA ALA A 210 13.04 -8.37 7.02
C ALA A 210 14.39 -8.33 7.74
N GLU A 211 15.05 -9.47 7.81
CA GLU A 211 16.45 -9.54 8.21
C GLU A 211 17.32 -9.67 6.95
N SER A 212 18.37 -8.86 6.87
CA SER A 212 19.40 -8.94 5.83
C SER A 212 20.69 -9.45 6.46
N PRO A 213 21.49 -10.27 5.76
CA PRO A 213 22.75 -10.74 6.30
C PRO A 213 23.73 -9.58 6.49
N LEU A 214 24.48 -9.61 7.60
CA LEU A 214 25.55 -8.66 7.89
C LEU A 214 26.85 -9.07 7.19
N TYR A 215 27.04 -10.37 6.95
CA TYR A 215 28.24 -10.90 6.33
C TYR A 215 27.92 -11.92 5.24
N GLU A 216 28.65 -11.80 4.14
CA GLU A 216 28.80 -12.82 3.12
C GLU A 216 30.19 -13.44 3.23
N ILE A 217 30.24 -14.77 3.39
CA ILE A 217 31.47 -15.54 3.55
C ILE A 217 31.57 -16.53 2.41
N THR A 218 32.48 -16.29 1.49
CA THR A 218 32.61 -17.07 0.25
C THR A 218 33.83 -17.97 0.33
N THR A 219 33.61 -19.27 0.15
CA THR A 219 34.65 -20.29 0.00
C THR A 219 34.72 -20.75 -1.46
N LYS A 220 35.69 -21.62 -1.81
CA LYS A 220 35.79 -22.19 -3.16
C LYS A 220 34.54 -23.00 -3.57
N GLU A 221 33.85 -23.59 -2.60
CA GLU A 221 32.74 -24.53 -2.85
C GLU A 221 31.37 -23.90 -2.61
N ARG A 222 31.23 -23.04 -1.60
CA ARG A 222 29.95 -22.49 -1.12
C ARG A 222 30.07 -21.08 -0.56
N THR A 223 28.97 -20.35 -0.64
CA THR A 223 28.76 -19.06 0.05
C THR A 223 27.88 -19.25 1.26
N TYR A 224 28.27 -18.63 2.37
CA TYR A 224 27.54 -18.63 3.64
C TYR A 224 27.13 -17.20 3.99
N PHE A 225 25.98 -17.07 4.65
CA PHE A 225 25.44 -15.79 5.09
C PHE A 225 25.28 -15.79 6.62
N ALA A 226 25.84 -14.78 7.28
CA ALA A 226 25.66 -14.59 8.71
C ALA A 226 24.87 -13.31 8.99
N TYR A 227 23.85 -13.41 9.83
CA TYR A 227 22.98 -12.31 10.22
C TYR A 227 23.43 -11.65 11.53
N THR A 228 24.33 -12.28 12.27
CA THR A 228 24.85 -11.79 13.54
C THR A 228 26.34 -12.11 13.70
N GLU A 229 27.03 -11.40 14.60
CA GLU A 229 28.42 -11.69 14.96
C GLU A 229 28.63 -13.14 15.46
N PRO A 230 27.77 -13.70 16.34
CA PRO A 230 27.91 -15.09 16.75
C PRO A 230 27.73 -16.08 15.59
N GLU A 231 26.80 -15.81 14.66
CA GLU A 231 26.63 -16.65 13.47
C GLU A 231 27.89 -16.62 12.59
N LYS A 232 28.50 -15.45 12.40
CA LYS A 232 29.76 -15.32 11.67
C LYS A 232 30.84 -16.21 12.29
N THR A 233 31.07 -16.08 13.59
CA THR A 233 32.07 -16.88 14.31
C THR A 233 31.80 -18.38 14.19
N LYS A 234 30.54 -18.80 14.27
CA LYS A 234 30.14 -20.20 14.11
C LYS A 234 30.42 -20.71 12.70
N ILE A 235 30.09 -19.93 11.66
CA ILE A 235 30.36 -20.28 10.27
C ILE A 235 31.86 -20.40 10.02
N LEU A 236 32.66 -19.46 10.52
CA LEU A 236 34.12 -19.53 10.40
C LEU A 236 34.69 -20.78 11.09
N GLY A 237 34.14 -21.16 12.24
CA GLY A 237 34.49 -22.42 12.89
C GLY A 237 34.16 -23.67 12.07
N MET A 238 33.07 -23.65 11.29
CA MET A 238 32.71 -24.75 10.37
C MET A 238 33.60 -24.81 9.13
N ILE A 239 34.03 -23.65 8.63
CA ILE A 239 34.92 -23.54 7.47
C ILE A 239 36.34 -24.04 7.80
N GLY A 240 36.77 -23.88 9.07
CA GLY A 240 38.10 -24.30 9.53
C GLY A 240 39.21 -23.55 8.80
N ASP A 241 40.26 -24.27 8.38
CA ASP A 241 41.44 -23.69 7.70
C ASP A 241 41.25 -23.43 6.21
N ALA A 242 40.04 -23.66 5.66
CA ALA A 242 39.78 -23.41 4.26
C ALA A 242 39.86 -21.90 3.93
N LYS A 243 40.40 -21.55 2.76
CA LYS A 243 40.47 -20.15 2.32
C LYS A 243 39.07 -19.61 2.07
N TYR A 244 38.79 -18.43 2.64
CA TYR A 244 37.53 -17.72 2.47
C TYR A 244 37.77 -16.22 2.26
N THR A 245 36.77 -15.53 1.70
CA THR A 245 36.66 -14.07 1.70
C THR A 245 35.43 -13.65 2.48
N ILE A 246 35.54 -12.59 3.29
CA ILE A 246 34.41 -12.02 4.03
C ILE A 246 34.10 -10.64 3.44
N GLN A 247 32.84 -10.40 3.15
CA GLN A 247 32.29 -9.09 2.81
C GLN A 247 31.26 -8.70 3.86
N ARG A 248 31.38 -7.50 4.43
CA ARG A 248 30.41 -6.94 5.37
C ARG A 248 29.43 -6.07 4.58
N SER A 249 28.13 -6.30 4.78
CA SER A 249 27.08 -5.42 4.27
C SER A 249 27.15 -4.08 5.01
N LYS A 250 27.17 -2.97 4.26
CA LYS A 250 27.14 -1.61 4.82
C LYS A 250 25.76 -0.97 4.77
N GLY A 251 24.82 -1.59 4.04
CA GLY A 251 23.47 -1.10 3.83
C GLY A 251 22.82 -1.85 2.66
N LEU A 252 21.49 -1.88 2.64
CA LEU A 252 20.68 -2.57 1.63
C LEU A 252 20.95 -2.04 0.22
N GLY A 253 21.27 -0.75 0.09
CA GLY A 253 21.58 -0.12 -1.19
C GLY A 253 22.91 -0.56 -1.81
N GLU A 254 23.85 -1.07 -1.02
CA GLU A 254 25.17 -1.53 -1.49
C GLU A 254 25.22 -3.04 -1.70
N ASN A 255 24.19 -3.76 -1.28
CA ASN A 255 24.13 -5.21 -1.43
C ASN A 255 23.89 -5.62 -2.87
N ASP A 256 24.55 -6.72 -3.25
CA ASP A 256 24.34 -7.34 -4.55
C ASP A 256 22.88 -7.86 -4.69
N PRO A 257 22.18 -7.54 -5.80
CA PRO A 257 20.79 -7.96 -5.99
C PRO A 257 20.57 -9.48 -6.00
N ASP A 258 21.51 -10.27 -6.51
CA ASP A 258 21.37 -11.73 -6.54
C ASP A 258 21.50 -12.30 -5.13
N MET A 259 22.42 -11.77 -4.34
CA MET A 259 22.53 -12.08 -2.91
C MET A 259 21.24 -11.72 -2.16
N MET A 260 20.71 -10.51 -2.35
CA MET A 260 19.46 -10.08 -1.71
C MET A 260 18.27 -10.93 -2.14
N SER A 261 18.23 -11.33 -3.42
CA SER A 261 17.19 -12.19 -3.96
C SER A 261 17.15 -13.49 -3.16
N LEU A 262 18.31 -14.10 -2.93
CA LEU A 262 18.45 -15.34 -2.18
C LEU A 262 18.24 -15.17 -0.66
N THR A 263 18.64 -14.05 -0.05
CA THR A 263 18.76 -13.97 1.42
C THR A 263 17.65 -13.17 2.10
N THR A 264 17.09 -12.17 1.42
CA THR A 264 16.15 -11.19 2.00
C THR A 264 14.79 -11.21 1.30
N MET A 265 14.75 -11.61 0.02
CA MET A 265 13.53 -11.54 -0.80
C MET A 265 12.86 -12.89 -1.04
N ASN A 266 13.62 -13.96 -1.27
CA ASN A 266 13.08 -15.28 -1.62
C ASN A 266 12.28 -15.89 -0.45
N PRO A 267 10.99 -16.24 -0.64
CA PRO A 267 10.15 -16.83 0.40
C PRO A 267 10.68 -18.10 1.07
N GLU A 268 11.49 -18.91 0.36
CA GLU A 268 11.99 -20.20 0.85
C GLU A 268 13.21 -20.05 1.77
N THR A 269 14.00 -19.00 1.59
CA THR A 269 15.32 -18.85 2.22
C THR A 269 15.42 -17.62 3.12
N ARG A 270 14.57 -16.61 2.93
CA ARG A 270 14.60 -15.38 3.73
C ARG A 270 14.23 -15.61 5.19
N ARG A 271 14.68 -14.69 6.05
CA ARG A 271 14.28 -14.61 7.45
C ARG A 271 13.39 -13.39 7.67
N LEU A 272 12.18 -13.63 8.16
CA LEU A 272 11.21 -12.58 8.52
C LEU A 272 10.84 -12.71 10.00
N ILE A 273 10.93 -11.61 10.72
CA ILE A 273 10.42 -11.50 12.08
C ILE A 273 8.97 -11.04 12.00
N LYS A 274 8.02 -11.89 12.42
CA LYS A 274 6.61 -11.51 12.52
C LYS A 274 6.40 -10.61 13.74
N VAL A 275 5.80 -9.44 13.53
CA VAL A 275 5.41 -8.54 14.63
C VAL A 275 4.11 -9.06 15.22
N ASN A 276 4.19 -9.60 16.42
CA ASN A 276 3.03 -10.15 17.12
C ASN A 276 2.46 -9.11 18.09
N PRO A 277 1.13 -9.07 18.25
CA PRO A 277 0.53 -8.29 19.32
C PRO A 277 0.95 -8.87 20.68
N THR A 278 1.09 -7.99 21.68
CA THR A 278 1.27 -8.37 23.08
C THR A 278 0.25 -7.59 23.92
N ASP A 279 0.40 -7.61 25.24
CA ASP A 279 -0.43 -6.83 26.14
C ASP A 279 -0.53 -5.36 25.71
N VAL A 280 -1.76 -4.87 25.57
CA VAL A 280 -2.05 -3.56 24.98
C VAL A 280 -1.55 -2.43 25.89
N GLU A 281 -1.67 -2.59 27.20
CA GLU A 281 -1.23 -1.59 28.17
C GLU A 281 0.30 -1.49 28.19
N ALA A 282 0.99 -2.62 28.29
CA ALA A 282 2.45 -2.69 28.25
C ALA A 282 3.01 -2.16 26.93
N THR A 283 2.36 -2.48 25.80
CA THR A 283 2.73 -1.96 24.48
C THR A 283 2.65 -0.44 24.45
N ARG A 284 1.51 0.11 24.91
CA ARG A 284 1.28 1.55 24.93
C ARG A 284 2.25 2.27 25.85
N GLU A 285 2.51 1.73 27.03
CA GLU A 285 3.49 2.26 27.98
C GLU A 285 4.88 2.32 27.34
N MET A 286 5.32 1.24 26.68
CA MET A 286 6.61 1.20 26.01
C MET A 286 6.70 2.24 24.88
N PHE A 287 5.65 2.39 24.07
CA PHE A 287 5.61 3.43 23.04
C PHE A 287 5.66 4.84 23.65
N ASP A 288 4.97 5.10 24.76
CA ASP A 288 5.00 6.42 25.41
C ASP A 288 6.37 6.74 26.02
N VAL A 289 7.00 5.77 26.69
CA VAL A 289 8.36 5.91 27.23
C VAL A 289 9.37 6.20 26.09
N LEU A 290 9.35 5.41 25.03
CA LEU A 290 10.35 5.50 23.96
C LEU A 290 10.10 6.63 22.98
N LEU A 291 8.84 6.95 22.68
CA LEU A 291 8.47 7.87 21.61
C LEU A 291 7.56 9.03 22.05
N GLY A 292 7.04 9.01 23.27
CA GLY A 292 6.17 10.04 23.81
C GLY A 292 6.92 11.29 24.30
N ASN A 293 6.36 11.93 25.31
CA ASN A 293 6.88 13.18 25.88
C ASN A 293 7.65 12.99 27.20
N ASP A 294 7.64 11.79 27.80
CA ASP A 294 8.36 11.51 29.04
C ASP A 294 9.87 11.33 28.80
N LEU A 295 10.58 12.46 28.73
CA LEU A 295 12.03 12.47 28.55
C LEU A 295 12.77 11.78 29.70
N GLU A 296 12.31 11.95 30.94
CA GLU A 296 12.98 11.40 32.12
C GLU A 296 12.75 9.90 32.25
N GLY A 297 11.54 9.42 31.98
CA GLY A 297 11.25 7.98 31.84
C GLY A 297 12.09 7.33 30.76
N ARG A 298 12.23 7.98 29.59
CA ARG A 298 13.10 7.48 28.53
C ARG A 298 14.56 7.37 28.96
N LYS A 299 15.12 8.41 29.58
CA LYS A 299 16.51 8.39 30.07
C LYS A 299 16.72 7.30 31.11
N ARG A 300 15.76 7.11 32.01
CA ARG A 300 15.78 6.04 33.01
C ARG A 300 15.75 4.66 32.36
N PHE A 301 14.85 4.43 31.41
CA PHE A 301 14.78 3.18 30.66
C PHE A 301 16.09 2.86 29.95
N ILE A 302 16.68 3.85 29.26
CA ILE A 302 17.99 3.71 28.59
C ILE A 302 19.10 3.39 29.59
N ARG A 303 19.13 4.06 30.75
CA ARG A 303 20.14 3.80 31.78
C ARG A 303 20.04 2.38 32.35
N GLU A 304 18.83 1.91 32.61
CA GLU A 304 18.58 0.60 33.24
C GLU A 304 18.74 -0.57 32.27
N ASN A 305 18.40 -0.37 30.99
CA ASN A 305 18.34 -1.45 30.00
C ASN A 305 19.42 -1.34 28.92
N GLY A 306 20.10 -0.19 28.77
CA GLY A 306 21.06 0.04 27.68
C GLY A 306 22.18 -1.00 27.63
N SER A 307 22.64 -1.48 28.79
CA SER A 307 23.65 -2.54 28.88
C SER A 307 23.24 -3.84 28.17
N ARG A 308 21.95 -4.17 28.16
CA ARG A 308 21.40 -5.36 27.49
C ARG A 308 21.48 -5.27 25.97
N TYR A 309 21.53 -4.05 25.44
CA TYR A 309 21.53 -3.77 24.01
C TYR A 309 22.92 -3.38 23.49
N LEU A 310 23.96 -3.35 24.33
CA LEU A 310 25.33 -3.00 23.93
C LEU A 310 25.87 -3.87 22.78
N ALA A 311 25.53 -5.16 22.75
CA ALA A 311 25.95 -6.07 21.69
C ALA A 311 25.23 -5.83 20.35
N ALA A 312 24.09 -5.13 20.38
CA ALA A 312 23.31 -4.75 19.20
C ALA A 312 23.49 -3.28 18.82
N ALA A 313 24.05 -2.47 19.72
CA ALA A 313 24.45 -1.10 19.43
C ALA A 313 25.73 -1.15 18.60
N ASP A 314 25.71 -0.55 17.41
CA ASP A 314 26.90 -0.40 16.56
C ASP A 314 27.82 0.67 17.18
N ILE A 315 28.47 0.31 18.29
CA ILE A 315 29.45 1.14 18.97
C ILE A 315 30.79 0.87 18.30
N SER A 316 30.95 1.39 17.08
CA SER A 316 32.21 1.41 16.34
C SER A 316 33.04 2.64 16.68
#